data_AF-A0A7C1I7L3-F1
#
_entry.id   AF-A0A7C1I7L3-F1
#
_cell.length_a   1.000
_cell.length_b   1.000
_cell.length_c   1.000
_cell.angle_alpha   90.00
_cell.angle_beta   90.00
_cell.angle_gamma   90.00
#
_symmetry.space_group_name_H-M   'P 1'
#
loop_
_entity.id
_entity.type
_entity.pdbx_description
1 polymer ?
#
loop_
_entity_poly.entity_id
_entity_poly.type
_entity_poly.pdbx_seq_one_letter_code
_entity_poly.pdbx_strand_id
1 'polypeptide(L)'
;MHRQVDMMRVVEIDNLSRAGDIEGLLAALCDEDEHTREVAADALGAFADERVEKALREVEFEDPVQTVRDHAARSRGRVVERLKVEKGTMV
;
A
#
# COMPACT_ATOMS: atom_id res chain seq x y z
N MET A 1 -0.80 20.24 23.59
CA MET A 1 -1.28 19.97 22.22
C MET A 1 -0.76 18.61 21.78
N HIS A 2 -1.35 17.52 22.26
CA HIS A 2 -1.09 16.19 21.72
C HIS A 2 -2.17 15.95 20.68
N ARG A 3 -1.83 16.15 19.41
CA ARG A 3 -2.67 15.82 18.27
C ARG A 3 -3.00 14.34 18.42
N GLN A 4 -4.25 14.06 18.72
CA GLN A 4 -4.86 12.73 18.70
C GLN A 4 -4.67 12.23 17.27
N VAL A 5 -3.60 11.45 17.07
CA VAL A 5 -3.35 10.74 15.82
C VAL A 5 -4.38 9.61 15.88
N ASP A 6 -5.51 9.80 15.20
CA ASP A 6 -6.52 8.76 15.12
C ASP A 6 -5.88 7.55 14.46
N MET A 7 -5.54 6.57 15.31
CA MET A 7 -5.15 5.21 14.98
C MET A 7 -6.06 4.71 13.86
N MET A 8 -5.54 4.64 12.63
CA MET A 8 -6.28 4.16 11.48
C MET A 8 -6.66 2.71 11.78
N ARG A 9 -7.95 2.42 11.98
CA ARG A 9 -8.38 1.05 12.27
C ARG A 9 -8.31 0.26 10.97
N VAL A 10 -8.01 -1.05 11.03
CA VAL A 10 -8.04 -1.96 9.86
C VAL A 10 -9.34 -1.84 9.04
N VAL A 11 -10.47 -1.58 9.71
CA VAL A 11 -11.77 -1.34 9.07
C VAL A 11 -11.76 -0.11 8.15
N GLU A 12 -11.00 0.92 8.51
CA GLU A 12 -10.85 2.13 7.70
C GLU A 12 -10.01 1.84 6.45
N ILE A 13 -8.98 0.99 6.53
CA ILE A 13 -8.20 0.58 5.36
C ILE A 13 -9.04 -0.19 4.34
N ASP A 14 -9.91 -1.11 4.79
CA ASP A 14 -10.84 -1.81 3.88
C ASP A 14 -11.76 -0.81 3.18
N ASN A 15 -12.28 0.19 3.90
CA ASN A 15 -13.10 1.24 3.30
C ASN A 15 -12.33 2.07 2.26
N LEU A 16 -11.08 2.45 2.54
CA LEU A 16 -10.21 3.17 1.60
C LEU A 16 -9.97 2.34 0.34
N SER A 17 -9.67 1.05 0.49
CA SER A 17 -9.50 0.11 -0.61
C SER A 17 -10.75 -0.01 -1.49
N ARG A 18 -11.93 -0.17 -0.88
CA ARG A 18 -13.21 -0.25 -1.60
C ARG A 18 -13.59 1.05 -2.29
N ALA A 19 -13.20 2.20 -1.72
CA ALA A 19 -13.40 3.51 -2.32
C ALA A 19 -12.40 3.82 -3.45
N GLY A 20 -11.32 3.03 -3.56
CA GLY A 20 -10.21 3.31 -4.48
C GLY A 20 -9.38 4.53 -4.06
N ASP A 21 -9.35 4.85 -2.77
CA ASP A 21 -8.61 5.98 -2.22
C ASP A 21 -7.12 5.64 -2.08
N ILE A 22 -6.39 5.76 -3.18
CA ILE A 22 -4.95 5.49 -3.24
C ILE A 22 -4.18 6.43 -2.30
N GLU A 23 -4.57 7.70 -2.16
CA GLU A 23 -3.86 8.65 -1.29
C GLU A 23 -4.00 8.26 0.18
N GLY A 24 -5.22 7.87 0.61
CA GLY A 24 -5.45 7.37 1.96
C GLY A 24 -4.68 6.08 2.25
N LEU A 25 -4.61 5.16 1.29
CA LEU A 25 -3.83 3.93 1.43
C LEU A 25 -2.32 4.20 1.47
N LEU A 26 -1.81 5.15 0.69
CA LEU A 26 -0.41 5.57 0.74
C LEU A 26 -0.08 6.21 2.10
N ALA A 27 -0.98 7.01 2.67
CA ALA A 27 -0.80 7.55 4.02
C ALA A 27 -0.75 6.44 5.08
N ALA A 28 -1.56 5.39 4.94
CA ALA A 28 -1.58 4.24 5.84
C ALA A 28 -0.27 3.42 5.82
N LEU A 29 0.53 3.48 4.75
CA LEU A 29 1.87 2.88 4.73
C LEU A 29 2.87 3.55 5.68
N CYS A 30 2.55 4.75 6.19
CA CYS A 30 3.39 5.47 7.14
C CYS A 30 2.88 5.39 8.59
N ASP A 31 1.88 4.54 8.87
CA ASP A 31 1.32 4.41 10.21
C ASP A 31 2.32 3.79 11.19
N GLU A 32 2.23 4.17 12.46
CA GLU A 32 3.10 3.63 13.52
C GLU A 32 2.81 2.13 13.75
N ASP A 33 1.55 1.71 13.58
CA ASP A 33 1.11 0.34 13.75
C ASP A 33 1.49 -0.54 12.54
N GLU A 34 2.27 -1.58 12.82
CA GLU A 34 2.75 -2.51 11.79
C GLU A 34 1.63 -3.26 11.07
N HIS A 35 0.53 -3.54 11.76
CA HIS A 35 -0.61 -4.23 11.16
C HIS A 35 -1.37 -3.32 10.18
N THR A 36 -1.48 -2.04 10.50
CA THR A 36 -2.02 -1.00 9.60
C THR A 36 -1.17 -0.88 8.34
N ARG A 37 0.16 -0.80 8.47
CA ARG A 37 1.07 -0.77 7.31
C ARG A 37 0.99 -2.04 6.47
N GLU A 38 0.92 -3.21 7.10
CA GLU A 38 0.77 -4.52 6.44
C GLU A 38 -0.49 -4.56 5.57
N VAL A 39 -1.65 -4.23 6.16
CA VAL A 39 -2.94 -4.27 5.45
C VAL A 39 -2.98 -3.21 4.34
N ALA A 40 -2.40 -2.03 4.55
CA ALA A 40 -2.26 -1.01 3.52
C ALA A 40 -1.42 -1.49 2.34
N ALA A 41 -0.27 -2.12 2.60
CA ALA A 41 0.58 -2.69 1.56
C ALA A 41 -0.14 -3.77 0.75
N ASP A 42 -0.93 -4.62 1.41
CA ASP A 42 -1.65 -5.68 0.72
C ASP A 42 -2.80 -5.14 -0.16
N ALA A 43 -3.57 -4.17 0.36
CA ALA A 43 -4.64 -3.48 -0.35
C ALA A 43 -4.14 -2.71 -1.58
N LEU A 44 -3.03 -1.99 -1.45
CA LEU A 44 -2.38 -1.27 -2.53
C LEU A 44 -1.98 -2.18 -3.70
N GLY A 45 -1.73 -3.46 -3.43
CA GLY A 45 -1.43 -4.47 -4.44
C GLY A 45 -2.55 -4.72 -5.46
N ALA A 46 -3.73 -4.10 -5.32
CA ALA A 46 -4.83 -4.16 -6.29
C ALA A 46 -4.78 -3.05 -7.35
N PHE A 47 -3.98 -1.99 -7.16
CA PHE A 47 -4.01 -0.77 -7.97
C PHE A 47 -2.80 -0.71 -8.91
N ALA A 48 -3.06 -0.58 -10.22
CA ALA A 48 -2.03 -0.41 -11.23
C ALA A 48 -1.61 1.08 -11.32
N ASP A 49 -0.85 1.55 -10.33
CA ASP A 49 -0.38 2.93 -10.25
C ASP A 49 1.14 2.96 -10.00
N GLU A 50 1.87 3.77 -10.77
CA GLU A 50 3.33 3.89 -10.65
C GLU A 50 3.76 4.47 -9.29
N ARG A 51 2.94 5.33 -8.70
CA ARG A 51 3.18 5.87 -7.36
C ARG A 51 3.08 4.78 -6.30
N VAL A 52 2.15 3.83 -6.50
CA VAL A 52 1.99 2.67 -5.64
C VAL A 52 3.17 1.71 -5.79
N GLU A 53 3.64 1.46 -7.02
CA GLU A 53 4.86 0.65 -7.24
C GLU A 53 6.06 1.23 -6.49
N LYS A 54 6.27 2.54 -6.60
CA LYS A 54 7.37 3.24 -5.93
C LYS A 54 7.25 3.16 -4.41
N ALA A 55 6.07 3.44 -3.86
CA ALA A 55 5.86 3.39 -2.41
C ALA A 55 6.07 1.98 -1.84
N LEU A 56 5.52 0.95 -2.50
CA LEU A 56 5.73 -0.44 -2.08
C LEU A 56 7.20 -0.87 -2.19
N ARG A 57 7.95 -0.30 -3.14
CA ARG A 57 9.40 -0.54 -3.23
C ARG A 57 10.13 0.04 -2.02
N GLU A 58 9.81 1.27 -1.63
CA GLU A 58 10.41 1.89 -0.44
C GLU A 58 10.12 1.04 0.81
N VAL A 59 8.86 0.64 1.01
CA VAL A 59 8.47 -0.23 2.14
C VAL A 59 9.17 -1.58 2.11
N GLU A 60 9.31 -2.23 0.95
CA GLU A 60 10.03 -3.51 0.79
C GLU A 60 11.47 -3.46 1.31
N PHE A 61 12.15 -2.32 1.21
CA PHE A 61 13.56 -2.19 1.61
C PHE A 61 13.77 -1.49 2.95
N GLU A 62 12.84 -0.62 3.37
CA GLU A 62 13.06 0.31 4.48
C GLU A 62 12.18 0.03 5.71
N ASP A 63 11.07 -0.70 5.58
CA ASP A 63 10.20 -0.96 6.73
C ASP A 63 10.94 -1.77 7.80
N PRO A 64 10.87 -1.40 9.09
CA PRO A 64 11.55 -2.14 10.15
C PRO A 64 11.03 -3.58 10.33
N VAL A 65 9.78 -3.86 9.98
CA VAL A 65 9.10 -5.13 10.24
C VAL A 65 9.17 -6.04 9.01
N GLN A 66 9.71 -7.26 9.19
CA GLN A 66 9.90 -8.22 8.09
C GLN A 66 8.59 -8.62 7.42
N THR A 67 7.51 -8.80 8.19
CA THR A 67 6.21 -9.18 7.61
C THR A 67 5.65 -8.08 6.72
N VAL A 68 5.81 -6.80 7.08
CA VAL A 68 5.41 -5.67 6.24
C VAL A 68 6.23 -5.64 4.94
N ARG A 69 7.57 -5.84 5.01
CA ARG A 69 8.43 -5.94 3.82
C ARG A 69 7.99 -7.05 2.87
N ASP A 70 7.65 -8.22 3.40
CA ASP A 70 7.23 -9.37 2.59
C ASP A 70 5.90 -9.11 1.86
N HIS A 71 4.95 -8.45 2.52
CA HIS A 71 3.68 -8.04 1.88
C HIS A 71 3.93 -6.98 0.81
N ALA A 72 4.77 -5.99 1.09
CA ALA A 72 5.12 -4.95 0.13
C ALA A 72 5.76 -5.54 -1.15
N ALA A 73 6.71 -6.47 -1.01
CA ALA A 73 7.35 -7.15 -2.14
C ALA A 73 6.33 -7.93 -2.99
N ARG A 74 5.44 -8.69 -2.35
CA ARG A 74 4.39 -9.47 -3.03
C ARG A 74 3.41 -8.55 -3.76
N SER A 75 2.92 -7.51 -3.09
CA SER A 75 2.02 -6.51 -3.66
C SER A 75 2.65 -5.78 -4.84
N ARG A 76 3.91 -5.34 -4.72
CA ARG A 76 4.64 -4.66 -5.79
C ARG A 76 4.73 -5.54 -7.04
N GLY A 77 5.00 -6.84 -6.86
CA GLY A 77 4.95 -7.80 -7.97
C GLY A 77 3.61 -7.79 -8.72
N ARG A 78 2.49 -7.77 -7.97
CA ARG A 78 1.14 -7.68 -8.57
C ARG A 78 0.90 -6.34 -9.28
N VAL A 79 1.40 -5.23 -8.74
CA VAL A 79 1.27 -3.90 -9.35
C VAL A 79 2.06 -3.82 -10.66
N VAL A 80 3.32 -4.29 -10.66
CA VAL A 80 4.17 -4.30 -11.86
C VAL A 80 3.54 -5.14 -12.97
N GLU A 81 3.02 -6.32 -12.67
CA GLU A 81 2.34 -7.14 -13.67
C GLU A 81 1.11 -6.45 -14.27
N ARG A 82 0.29 -5.77 -13.46
CA ARG A 82 -0.86 -5.02 -13.98
C ARG A 82 -0.45 -3.81 -14.82
N LEU A 83 0.56 -3.05 -14.39
CA LEU A 83 1.09 -1.92 -15.17
C LEU A 83 1.61 -2.37 -16.54
N LYS A 84 2.24 -3.56 -16.64
CA LYS A 84 2.65 -4.14 -17.92
C LYS A 84 1.45 -4.47 -18.81
N VAL A 85 0.39 -5.05 -18.24
CA VAL A 85 -0.84 -5.37 -18.99
C VAL A 85 -1.51 -4.11 -19.52
N GLU A 86 -1.64 -3.06 -18.71
CA GLU A 86 -2.24 -1.79 -19.15
C GLU A 86 -1.43 -1.13 -20.28
N LYS A 87 -0.11 -1.08 -20.14
CA LYS A 87 0.78 -0.54 -21.19
C LYS A 87 0.82 -1.43 -22.44
N GLY A 88 0.72 -2.74 -22.28
CA GLY A 88 0.72 -3.72 -23.37
C GLY A 88 -0.62 -3.85 -24.09
N THR A 89 -1.72 -3.34 -23.53
CA THR A 89 -3.04 -3.30 -24.19
C THR A 89 -3.18 -2.06 -25.08
N MET A 90 -2.24 -1.11 -25.02
CA MET A 90 -2.21 0.10 -25.88
C MET A 90 -1.51 -0.10 -27.24
N VAL A 91 -1.34 -1.34 -27.74
CA VAL A 91 -0.79 -1.62 -29.08
C VAL A 91 -1.78 -2.34 -29.99
#